data_AF-A0A6L4YDP5-F1
#
_entry.id   AF-A0A6L4YDP5-F1
#
_cell.length_a   1.000
_cell.length_b   1.000
_cell.length_c   1.000
_cell.angle_alpha   90.00
_cell.angle_beta   90.00
_cell.angle_gamma   90.00
#
_symmetry.space_group_name_H-M   'P 1'
#
loop_
_entity.id
_entity.type
_entity.pdbx_description
1 polymer ?
#
loop_
_entity_poly.entity_id
_entity_poly.type
_entity_poly.pdbx_seq_one_letter_code
_entity_poly.pdbx_strand_id
1 'polypeptide(L)'
;MLFRNYLSEQANATQEIRFMRILLAGLLLVILVVAGVVLKLVGNEKTVLVPPEIKRSFWVSGNAVSREYLEDMAYWYAGLALNITPAVSTYQNSLFLKYAAPSEFGRLQMEMGARADFLKKNNTATQFSVRNITLDEKTLRVALSGTLFTWASDKKAGERQATYLVGFKHMNGRLYVSEFKETSEQNPFDSAAGR
;
A
#
# COMPACT_ATOMS: atom_id res chain seq x y z
N MET A 1 -74.46 5.66 -33.57
CA MET A 1 -73.25 6.48 -33.30
C MET A 1 -72.48 6.04 -32.05
N LEU A 2 -73.16 5.66 -30.95
CA LEU A 2 -72.52 5.27 -29.67
C LEU A 2 -71.51 4.10 -29.76
N PHE A 3 -71.80 3.07 -30.56
CA PHE A 3 -70.89 1.91 -30.72
C PHE A 3 -69.53 2.25 -31.34
N ARG A 4 -69.47 3.23 -32.26
CA ARG A 4 -68.21 3.68 -32.87
C ARG A 4 -67.34 4.41 -31.86
N ASN A 5 -67.97 5.21 -30.98
CA ASN A 5 -67.29 5.96 -29.95
C ASN A 5 -66.71 5.04 -28.86
N TYR A 6 -67.44 3.99 -28.48
CA TYR A 6 -66.98 3.00 -27.51
C TYR A 6 -65.78 2.18 -28.01
N LEU A 7 -65.82 1.77 -29.29
CA LEU A 7 -64.69 1.07 -29.92
C LEU A 7 -63.48 1.98 -30.11
N SER A 8 -63.67 3.27 -30.39
CA SER A 8 -62.56 4.23 -30.45
C SER A 8 -61.98 4.56 -29.08
N GLU A 9 -62.78 4.61 -28.01
CA GLU A 9 -62.30 4.79 -26.64
C GLU A 9 -61.48 3.59 -26.17
N GLN A 10 -61.95 2.37 -26.43
CA GLN A 10 -61.17 1.16 -26.13
C GLN A 10 -59.87 1.08 -26.93
N ALA A 11 -59.89 1.46 -28.22
CA ALA A 11 -58.69 1.49 -29.05
C ALA A 11 -57.67 2.53 -28.57
N ASN A 12 -58.12 3.73 -28.19
CA ASN A 12 -57.26 4.78 -27.62
C ASN A 12 -56.64 4.33 -26.29
N ALA A 13 -57.42 3.77 -25.37
CA ALA A 13 -56.89 3.28 -24.09
C ALA A 13 -55.83 2.18 -24.28
N THR A 14 -56.03 1.30 -25.28
CA THR A 14 -55.07 0.24 -25.59
C THR A 14 -53.78 0.80 -26.22
N GLN A 15 -53.89 1.83 -27.07
CA GLN A 15 -52.72 2.52 -27.62
C GLN A 15 -51.95 3.30 -26.55
N GLU A 16 -52.65 3.95 -25.62
CA GLU A 16 -52.04 4.67 -24.51
C GLU A 16 -51.29 3.73 -23.58
N ILE A 17 -51.87 2.57 -23.23
CA ILE A 17 -51.19 1.53 -22.45
C ILE A 17 -49.96 0.99 -23.19
N ARG A 18 -50.04 0.78 -24.51
CA ARG A 18 -48.89 0.33 -25.31
C ARG A 18 -47.79 1.38 -25.35
N PHE A 19 -48.13 2.65 -25.50
CA PHE A 19 -47.19 3.77 -25.46
C PHE A 19 -46.49 3.84 -24.10
N MET A 20 -47.24 3.78 -22.99
CA MET A 20 -46.68 3.77 -21.63
C MET A 20 -45.76 2.57 -21.38
N ARG A 21 -46.09 1.38 -21.90
CA ARG A 21 -45.23 0.19 -21.80
C ARG A 21 -43.92 0.33 -22.57
N ILE A 22 -43.96 0.92 -23.76
CA ILE A 22 -42.75 1.20 -24.57
C ILE A 22 -41.87 2.23 -23.86
N LEU A 23 -42.49 3.28 -23.30
CA LEU A 23 -41.78 4.30 -22.53
C LEU A 23 -41.10 3.71 -21.29
N LEU A 24 -41.81 2.86 -20.53
CA LEU A 24 -41.27 2.14 -19.37
C LEU A 24 -40.12 1.21 -19.76
N ALA A 25 -40.25 0.45 -20.86
CA ALA A 25 -39.18 -0.41 -21.35
C ALA A 25 -37.93 0.39 -21.75
N GLY A 26 -38.13 1.54 -22.41
CA GLY A 26 -37.04 2.46 -22.74
C GLY A 26 -36.34 3.03 -21.51
N LEU A 27 -37.11 3.46 -20.50
CA LEU A 27 -36.56 3.95 -19.24
C LEU A 27 -35.74 2.87 -18.52
N LEU A 28 -36.24 1.64 -18.48
CA LEU A 28 -35.57 0.50 -17.85
C LEU A 28 -34.23 0.21 -18.56
N LEU A 29 -34.21 0.28 -19.89
CA LEU A 29 -32.99 0.10 -20.67
C LEU A 29 -31.95 1.20 -20.37
N VAL A 30 -32.38 2.47 -20.29
CA VAL A 30 -31.49 3.59 -19.91
C VAL A 30 -30.93 3.38 -18.52
N ILE A 31 -31.75 2.95 -17.54
CA ILE A 31 -31.29 2.67 -16.17
C ILE A 31 -30.23 1.55 -16.17
N LEU A 32 -30.42 0.48 -16.94
CA LEU A 32 -29.44 -0.60 -17.04
C LEU A 32 -28.12 -0.15 -17.67
N VAL A 33 -28.17 0.71 -18.69
CA VAL A 33 -26.97 1.30 -19.29
C VAL A 33 -26.24 2.18 -18.29
N VAL A 34 -26.95 3.06 -17.58
CA VAL A 34 -26.38 3.91 -16.53
C VAL A 34 -25.77 3.06 -15.41
N ALA A 35 -26.46 2.03 -14.94
CA ALA A 35 -25.95 1.12 -13.92
C ALA A 35 -24.67 0.39 -14.40
N GLY A 36 -24.62 -0.06 -15.66
CA GLY A 36 -23.44 -0.68 -16.24
C GLY A 36 -22.25 0.28 -16.36
N VAL A 37 -22.51 1.54 -16.69
CA VAL A 37 -21.50 2.61 -16.70
C VAL A 37 -21.01 2.89 -15.27
N VAL A 38 -21.91 3.05 -14.30
CA VAL A 38 -21.56 3.27 -12.89
C VAL A 38 -20.74 2.11 -12.34
N LEU A 39 -21.11 0.84 -12.61
CA LEU A 39 -20.32 -0.32 -12.18
C LEU A 39 -18.92 -0.36 -12.81
N LYS A 40 -18.74 0.20 -14.01
CA LYS A 40 -17.41 0.37 -14.63
C LYS A 40 -16.62 1.56 -14.06
N LEU A 41 -17.29 2.59 -13.56
CA LEU A 41 -16.66 3.76 -12.96
C LEU A 41 -16.39 3.60 -11.45
N VAL A 42 -17.20 2.81 -10.74
CA VAL A 42 -17.01 2.47 -9.32
C VAL A 42 -15.76 1.60 -9.21
N GLY A 43 -14.65 2.23 -8.87
CA GLY A 43 -13.31 1.63 -8.82
C GLY A 43 -12.26 2.34 -9.69
N ASN A 44 -12.66 3.32 -10.51
CA ASN A 44 -11.78 4.05 -11.44
C ASN A 44 -11.76 5.57 -11.22
N GLU A 45 -12.31 6.05 -10.09
CA GLU A 45 -12.32 7.48 -9.77
C GLU A 45 -10.92 7.97 -9.34
N LYS A 46 -10.28 8.66 -10.28
CA LYS A 46 -9.05 9.43 -10.10
C LYS A 46 -9.39 10.78 -9.46
N THR A 47 -9.39 10.86 -8.13
CA THR A 47 -9.36 12.16 -7.46
C THR A 47 -7.91 12.55 -7.21
N VAL A 48 -7.39 13.41 -8.08
CA VAL A 48 -6.07 14.03 -7.95
C VAL A 48 -6.18 15.14 -6.91
N LEU A 49 -5.75 14.86 -5.68
CA LEU A 49 -5.56 15.86 -4.64
C LEU A 49 -4.06 16.21 -4.59
N VAL A 50 -3.69 17.45 -4.93
CA VAL A 50 -2.29 17.91 -4.87
C VAL A 50 -2.16 18.98 -3.80
N PRO A 51 -1.24 18.79 -2.85
CA PRO A 51 -0.36 19.87 -2.41
C PRO A 51 1.14 19.55 -2.64
N PRO A 52 2.03 20.57 -2.56
CA PRO A 52 3.08 20.81 -3.55
C PRO A 52 4.48 20.24 -3.28
N GLU A 53 4.67 19.10 -2.60
CA GLU A 53 6.01 18.49 -2.51
C GLU A 53 5.97 16.96 -2.30
N ILE A 54 5.78 16.14 -3.35
CA ILE A 54 6.32 14.76 -3.39
C ILE A 54 6.62 14.36 -4.85
N LYS A 55 7.78 13.74 -5.07
CA LYS A 55 8.17 13.08 -6.32
C LYS A 55 7.15 11.99 -6.71
N ARG A 56 6.33 12.30 -7.71
CA ARG A 56 5.51 11.42 -8.58
C ARG A 56 4.38 10.61 -7.88
N SER A 57 3.28 10.50 -8.63
CA SER A 57 2.01 9.89 -8.25
C SER A 57 2.15 8.36 -8.14
N PHE A 58 1.92 7.79 -6.95
CA PHE A 58 1.88 6.33 -6.75
C PHE A 58 0.43 5.84 -6.70
N TRP A 59 0.14 4.80 -7.48
CA TRP A 59 -1.19 4.21 -7.64
C TRP A 59 -1.31 2.94 -6.77
N VAL A 60 -2.35 2.85 -5.94
CA VAL A 60 -2.79 1.59 -5.33
C VAL A 60 -4.09 1.19 -6.03
N SER A 61 -4.00 0.28 -7.00
CA SER A 61 -5.20 -0.22 -7.69
C SER A 61 -5.68 -1.49 -7.00
N GLY A 62 -6.78 -1.38 -6.24
CA GLY A 62 -7.60 -2.49 -5.72
C GLY A 62 -6.87 -3.52 -4.86
N ASN A 63 -6.03 -4.35 -5.47
CA ASN A 63 -5.29 -5.44 -4.84
C ASN A 63 -3.80 -5.53 -5.25
N ALA A 64 -3.34 -4.64 -6.15
CA ALA A 64 -1.98 -4.59 -6.64
C ALA A 64 -1.32 -3.27 -6.21
N VAL A 65 -0.19 -3.41 -5.52
CA VAL A 65 0.66 -2.30 -5.09
C VAL A 65 1.73 -2.11 -6.16
N SER A 66 1.96 -0.89 -6.63
CA SER A 66 2.98 -0.66 -7.66
C SER A 66 4.37 -1.04 -7.14
N ARG A 67 5.21 -1.60 -8.02
CA ARG A 67 6.60 -1.97 -7.70
C ARG A 67 7.35 -0.80 -7.07
N GLU A 68 7.23 0.36 -7.68
CA GLU A 68 7.93 1.58 -7.27
C GLU A 68 7.49 2.04 -5.87
N TYR A 69 6.20 1.84 -5.53
CA TYR A 69 5.71 2.18 -4.20
C TYR A 69 6.27 1.22 -3.15
N LEU A 70 6.36 -0.08 -3.45
CA LEU A 70 6.98 -1.05 -2.54
C LEU A 70 8.46 -0.71 -2.30
N GLU A 71 9.19 -0.35 -3.35
CA GLU A 71 10.59 0.05 -3.27
C GLU A 71 10.79 1.31 -2.43
N ASP A 72 10.00 2.37 -2.70
CA ASP A 72 10.06 3.63 -1.96
C ASP A 72 9.66 3.45 -0.49
N MET A 73 8.62 2.65 -0.23
CA MET A 73 8.21 2.34 1.13
C MET A 73 9.28 1.53 1.85
N ALA A 74 9.86 0.52 1.21
CA ALA A 74 10.95 -0.27 1.80
C ALA A 74 12.15 0.59 2.14
N TYR A 75 12.55 1.49 1.23
CA TYR A 75 13.61 2.46 1.48
C TYR A 75 13.30 3.35 2.68
N TRP A 76 12.06 3.85 2.78
CA TRP A 76 11.61 4.66 3.92
C TRP A 76 11.63 3.89 5.25
N TYR A 77 11.11 2.66 5.29
CA TYR A 77 11.12 1.83 6.50
C TYR A 77 12.54 1.44 6.92
N ALA A 78 13.42 1.13 5.97
CA ALA A 78 14.82 0.88 6.27
C ALA A 78 15.51 2.14 6.80
N GLY A 79 15.15 3.33 6.29
CA GLY A 79 15.58 4.59 6.88
C GLY A 79 15.17 4.74 8.34
N LEU A 80 13.89 4.49 8.67
CA LEU A 80 13.41 4.55 10.05
C LEU A 80 14.07 3.54 10.99
N ALA A 81 14.45 2.37 10.47
CA ALA A 81 15.04 1.31 11.27
C ALA A 81 16.57 1.41 11.40
N LEU A 82 17.26 1.98 10.39
CA LEU A 82 18.71 1.92 10.26
C LEU A 82 19.41 3.29 10.25
N ASN A 83 18.70 4.39 9.95
CA ASN A 83 19.25 5.75 9.98
C ASN A 83 18.86 6.45 11.28
N ILE A 84 19.41 5.95 12.38
CA ILE A 84 18.90 6.20 13.72
C ILE A 84 20.04 6.58 14.67
N THR A 85 19.77 7.57 15.51
CA THR A 85 20.66 8.00 16.60
C THR A 85 20.01 7.70 17.95
N PRO A 86 20.79 7.64 19.05
CA PRO A 86 20.23 7.41 20.39
C PRO A 86 19.07 8.36 20.74
N ALA A 87 19.20 9.64 20.35
CA ALA A 87 18.23 10.69 20.64
C ALA A 87 16.89 10.50 19.90
N VAL A 88 16.92 10.09 18.63
CA VAL A 88 15.70 9.96 17.81
C VAL A 88 15.09 8.56 17.83
N SER A 89 15.78 7.60 18.45
CA SER A 89 15.45 6.18 18.37
C SER A 89 14.02 5.84 18.81
N THR A 90 13.56 6.41 19.93
CA THR A 90 12.19 6.20 20.41
C THR A 90 11.14 6.72 19.41
N TYR A 91 11.40 7.87 18.79
CA TYR A 91 10.49 8.51 17.85
C TYR A 91 10.44 7.77 16.51
N GLN A 92 11.58 7.41 15.95
CA GLN A 92 11.60 6.63 14.70
C GLN A 92 10.96 5.24 14.89
N ASN A 93 11.17 4.59 16.04
CA ASN A 93 10.49 3.34 16.37
C ASN A 93 8.96 3.50 16.40
N SER A 94 8.43 4.57 16.98
CA SER A 94 6.98 4.78 17.02
C SER A 94 6.41 5.03 15.62
N LEU A 95 7.16 5.74 14.76
CA LEU A 95 6.80 5.91 13.34
C LEU A 95 6.79 4.59 12.57
N PHE A 96 7.80 3.74 12.80
CA PHE A 96 7.89 2.42 12.18
C PHE A 96 6.69 1.54 12.59
N LEU A 97 6.38 1.51 13.89
CA LEU A 97 5.32 0.68 14.46
C LEU A 97 3.91 1.15 14.10
N LYS A 98 3.72 2.43 13.75
CA LYS A 98 2.42 2.97 13.32
C LYS A 98 1.80 2.21 12.14
N TYR A 99 2.64 1.63 11.30
CA TYR A 99 2.23 0.90 10.10
C TYR A 99 2.64 -0.57 10.14
N ALA A 100 3.02 -1.09 11.31
CA ALA A 100 3.26 -2.50 11.50
C ALA A 100 1.95 -3.30 11.39
N ALA A 101 2.04 -4.48 10.78
CA ALA A 101 0.91 -5.39 10.70
C ALA A 101 0.49 -5.81 12.12
N PRO A 102 -0.82 -5.81 12.46
CA PRO A 102 -1.27 -6.14 13.82
C PRO A 102 -0.81 -7.52 14.31
N SER A 103 -0.65 -8.49 13.41
CA SER A 103 -0.14 -9.83 13.71
C SER A 103 1.36 -9.86 14.08
N GLU A 104 2.13 -8.89 13.59
CA GLU A 104 3.60 -8.83 13.75
C GLU A 104 4.04 -7.71 14.70
N PHE A 105 3.10 -6.89 15.17
CA PHE A 105 3.36 -5.70 15.98
C PHE A 105 4.22 -6.02 17.21
N GLY A 106 3.86 -7.04 17.98
CA GLY A 106 4.60 -7.42 19.19
C GLY A 106 6.04 -7.82 18.90
N ARG A 107 6.27 -8.62 17.84
CA ARG A 107 7.61 -9.03 17.42
C ARG A 107 8.44 -7.84 16.95
N LEU A 108 7.90 -7.02 16.05
CA LEU A 108 8.56 -5.83 15.54
C LEU A 108 8.84 -4.80 16.66
N GLN A 109 7.94 -4.66 17.63
CA GLN A 109 8.14 -3.78 18.77
C GLN A 109 9.32 -4.23 19.63
N MET A 110 9.42 -5.53 19.91
CA MET A 110 10.55 -6.09 20.65
C MET A 110 11.87 -5.92 19.88
N GLU A 111 11.88 -6.22 18.58
CA GLU A 111 13.08 -6.10 17.74
C GLU A 111 13.56 -4.65 17.62
N MET A 112 12.65 -3.71 17.31
CA MET A 112 12.99 -2.28 17.22
C MET A 112 13.37 -1.71 18.59
N GLY A 113 12.71 -2.15 19.67
CA GLY A 113 13.02 -1.77 21.04
C GLY A 113 14.42 -2.21 21.45
N ALA A 114 14.76 -3.48 21.23
CA ALA A 114 16.08 -4.03 21.53
C ALA A 114 17.20 -3.29 20.78
N ARG A 115 16.97 -2.95 19.51
CA ARG A 115 17.91 -2.13 18.72
C ARG A 115 18.07 -0.73 19.28
N ALA A 116 16.97 -0.05 19.59
CA ALA A 116 17.02 1.29 20.18
C ALA A 116 17.76 1.28 21.54
N ASP A 117 17.51 0.28 22.38
CA ASP A 117 18.20 0.11 23.65
C ASP A 117 19.69 -0.15 23.46
N PHE A 118 20.07 -0.96 22.48
CA PHE A 118 21.47 -1.17 22.11
C PHE A 118 22.14 0.14 21.69
N LEU A 119 21.49 0.94 20.83
CA LEU A 119 22.04 2.23 20.39
C LEU A 119 22.22 3.20 21.55
N LYS A 120 21.24 3.28 22.46
CA LYS A 120 21.31 4.13 23.65
C LYS A 120 22.40 3.69 24.61
N LYS A 121 22.49 2.40 24.92
CA LYS A 121 23.49 1.84 25.87
C LYS A 121 24.91 2.05 25.38
N ASN A 122 25.15 1.93 24.07
CA ASN A 122 26.48 2.07 23.49
C ASN A 122 26.80 3.48 23.00
N ASN A 123 25.86 4.43 23.10
CA ASN A 123 25.95 5.77 22.51
C ASN A 123 26.37 5.72 21.02
N THR A 124 25.80 4.78 20.28
CA THR A 124 26.10 4.54 18.87
C THR A 124 24.95 5.01 17.99
N ALA A 125 25.29 5.52 16.81
CA ALA A 125 24.34 5.81 15.74
C ALA A 125 24.61 4.88 14.55
N THR A 126 23.58 4.60 13.77
CA THR A 126 23.70 3.83 12.53
C THR A 126 23.21 4.64 11.35
N GLN A 127 23.78 4.34 10.19
CA GLN A 127 23.34 4.89 8.91
C GLN A 127 23.49 3.81 7.85
N PHE A 128 22.44 3.59 7.05
CA PHE A 128 22.43 2.64 5.96
C PHE A 128 22.39 3.38 4.62
N SER A 129 23.41 3.12 3.80
CA SER A 129 23.49 3.61 2.42
C SER A 129 23.10 2.48 1.48
N VAL A 130 21.92 2.59 0.89
CA VAL A 130 21.38 1.61 -0.05
C VAL A 130 22.12 1.71 -1.38
N ARG A 131 22.58 0.57 -1.89
CA ARG A 131 23.25 0.42 -3.18
C ARG A 131 22.35 -0.22 -4.22
N ASN A 132 21.56 -1.21 -3.83
CA ASN A 132 20.67 -1.95 -4.73
C ASN A 132 19.35 -2.29 -4.03
N ILE A 133 18.27 -2.33 -4.80
CA ILE A 133 16.93 -2.69 -4.35
C ILE A 133 16.42 -3.83 -5.23
N THR A 134 15.94 -4.91 -4.62
CA THR A 134 15.38 -6.06 -5.32
C THR A 134 14.00 -6.36 -4.77
N LEU A 135 13.00 -6.38 -5.64
CA LEU A 135 11.60 -6.64 -5.28
C LEU A 135 11.15 -8.02 -5.74
N ASP A 136 10.51 -8.76 -4.84
CA ASP A 136 9.65 -9.90 -5.15
C ASP A 136 8.17 -9.48 -5.02
N GLU A 137 7.54 -9.23 -6.16
CA GLU A 137 6.14 -8.82 -6.26
C GLU A 137 5.16 -9.90 -5.79
N LYS A 138 5.54 -11.18 -5.90
CA LYS A 138 4.64 -12.30 -5.54
C LYS A 138 4.45 -12.40 -4.04
N THR A 139 5.52 -12.13 -3.29
CA THR A 139 5.51 -12.21 -1.82
C THR A 139 5.44 -10.84 -1.15
N LEU A 140 5.42 -9.75 -1.93
CA LEU A 140 5.48 -8.36 -1.45
C LEU A 140 6.67 -8.13 -0.52
N ARG A 141 7.85 -8.62 -0.93
CA ARG A 141 9.11 -8.48 -0.18
C ARG A 141 10.10 -7.66 -0.97
N VAL A 142 10.80 -6.76 -0.30
CA VAL A 142 11.84 -5.92 -0.89
C VAL A 142 13.12 -6.14 -0.11
N ALA A 143 14.19 -6.49 -0.81
CA ALA A 143 15.53 -6.57 -0.27
C ALA A 143 16.34 -5.34 -0.67
N LEU A 144 16.96 -4.70 0.32
CA LEU A 144 17.80 -3.52 0.17
C LEU A 144 19.22 -3.93 0.52
N SER A 145 20.11 -3.94 -0.46
CA SER A 145 21.54 -4.25 -0.27
C SER A 145 22.33 -2.96 -0.23
N GLY A 146 23.27 -2.85 0.72
CA GLY A 146 24.01 -1.62 0.91
C GLY A 146 25.11 -1.72 1.95
N THR A 147 25.56 -0.56 2.43
CA THR A 147 26.58 -0.45 3.48
C THR A 147 25.95 0.12 4.74
N LEU A 148 26.07 -0.60 5.85
CA LEU A 148 25.70 -0.12 7.17
C LEU A 148 26.92 0.48 7.85
N PHE A 149 26.86 1.78 8.13
CA PHE A 149 27.82 2.53 8.91
C PHE A 149 27.38 2.57 10.36
N THR A 150 28.31 2.35 11.27
CA THR A 150 28.10 2.54 12.71
C THR A 150 29.06 3.61 13.20
N TRP A 151 28.52 4.56 13.95
CA TRP A 151 29.23 5.68 14.53
C TRP A 151 29.16 5.56 16.05
N ALA A 152 30.28 5.78 16.72
CA ALA A 152 30.33 5.88 18.17
C ALA A 152 30.85 7.28 18.52
N SER A 153 29.99 8.08 19.15
CA SER A 153 30.23 9.52 19.33
C SER A 153 30.59 10.19 17.99
N ASP A 154 31.82 10.68 17.84
CA ASP A 154 32.25 11.45 16.67
C ASP A 154 33.10 10.65 15.67
N LYS A 155 33.28 9.34 15.88
CA LYS A 155 34.13 8.50 15.04
C LYS A 155 33.34 7.35 14.43
N LYS A 156 33.70 7.00 13.18
CA LYS A 156 33.22 5.81 12.50
C LYS A 156 33.74 4.58 13.23
N ALA A 157 32.85 3.85 13.90
CA ALA A 157 33.15 2.64 14.65
C ALA A 157 33.26 1.42 13.74
N GLY A 158 32.54 1.41 12.63
CA GLY A 158 32.62 0.34 11.64
C GLY A 158 31.79 0.61 10.39
N GLU A 159 32.07 -0.16 9.35
CA GLU A 159 31.19 -0.33 8.21
C GLU A 159 31.16 -1.79 7.79
N ARG A 160 30.01 -2.23 7.29
CA ARG A 160 29.87 -3.57 6.73
C ARG A 160 28.82 -3.58 5.63
N GLN A 161 28.99 -4.49 4.68
CA GLN A 161 27.92 -4.76 3.72
C GLN A 161 26.80 -5.52 4.44
N ALA A 162 25.57 -5.07 4.20
CA ALA A 162 24.38 -5.65 4.81
C ALA A 162 23.24 -5.63 3.80
N THR A 163 22.41 -6.67 3.84
CA THR A 163 21.16 -6.71 3.08
C THR A 163 20.01 -6.78 4.07
N TYR A 164 19.02 -5.92 3.92
CA TYR A 164 17.83 -5.91 4.76
C TYR A 164 16.60 -6.26 3.93
N LEU A 165 15.79 -7.19 4.43
CA LEU A 165 14.51 -7.55 3.83
C LEU A 165 13.38 -6.86 4.58
N VAL A 166 12.54 -6.16 3.82
CA VAL A 166 11.28 -5.57 4.26
C VAL A 166 10.14 -6.36 3.63
N GLY A 167 9.34 -7.01 4.46
CA GLY A 167 8.14 -7.71 4.03
C GLY A 167 6.90 -6.84 4.25
N PHE A 168 5.96 -6.89 3.31
CA PHE A 168 4.70 -6.19 3.40
C PHE A 168 3.50 -7.13 3.41
N LYS A 169 2.40 -6.67 4.00
CA LYS A 169 1.07 -7.28 3.89
C LYS A 169 0.08 -6.22 3.45
N HIS A 170 -0.68 -6.52 2.40
CA HIS A 170 -1.79 -5.67 1.98
C HIS A 170 -3.07 -6.13 2.66
N MET A 171 -3.68 -5.27 3.48
CA MET A 171 -4.91 -5.56 4.21
C MET A 171 -5.84 -4.34 4.15
N ASN A 172 -7.09 -4.54 3.75
CA ASN A 172 -8.13 -3.49 3.72
C ASN A 172 -7.71 -2.22 2.95
N GLY A 173 -7.02 -2.37 1.81
CA GLY A 173 -6.56 -1.25 0.98
C GLY A 173 -5.36 -0.48 1.56
N ARG A 174 -4.72 -0.99 2.62
CA ARG A 174 -3.53 -0.40 3.23
C ARG A 174 -2.36 -1.38 3.23
N LEU A 175 -1.16 -0.84 3.05
CA LEU A 175 0.07 -1.60 3.13
C LEU A 175 0.62 -1.52 4.55
N TYR A 176 0.93 -2.68 5.13
CA TYR A 176 1.53 -2.81 6.45
C TYR A 176 2.89 -3.47 6.34
N VAL A 177 3.86 -3.02 7.15
CA VAL A 177 5.13 -3.74 7.30
C VAL A 177 4.89 -4.99 8.15
N SER A 178 5.23 -6.15 7.61
CA SER A 178 5.08 -7.45 8.27
C SER A 178 6.42 -8.00 8.74
N GLU A 179 7.50 -7.68 8.05
CA GLU A 179 8.82 -8.21 8.37
C GLU A 179 9.90 -7.16 8.15
N PHE A 180 10.88 -7.13 9.04
CA PHE A 180 12.09 -6.35 8.86
C PHE A 180 13.26 -7.11 9.47
N LYS A 181 14.11 -7.69 8.62
CA LYS A 181 15.23 -8.51 9.08
C LYS A 181 16.44 -8.33 8.20
N GLU A 182 17.59 -8.71 8.74
CA GLU A 182 18.81 -8.80 7.95
C GLU A 182 18.87 -10.14 7.21
N THR A 183 19.41 -10.14 6.00
CA THR A 183 19.52 -11.28 5.09
C THR A 183 20.87 -11.25 4.34
N SER A 184 21.09 -12.24 3.48
CA SER A 184 22.29 -12.33 2.63
C SER A 184 22.06 -11.73 1.25
N GLU A 185 23.11 -11.20 0.62
CA GLU A 185 23.02 -10.70 -0.76
C GLU A 185 22.85 -11.84 -1.79
N GLN A 186 23.35 -13.04 -1.48
CA GLN A 186 23.22 -14.21 -2.37
C GLN A 186 21.79 -14.73 -2.41
N ASN A 187 21.13 -14.82 -1.25
CA ASN A 187 19.74 -15.26 -1.11
C ASN A 187 18.93 -14.22 -0.31
N PRO A 188 18.53 -13.10 -0.94
CA PRO A 188 17.88 -12.00 -0.24
C PRO A 188 16.49 -12.36 0.31
N PHE A 189 15.74 -13.24 -0.37
CA PHE A 189 14.37 -13.59 0.00
C PHE A 189 14.23 -14.87 0.82
N ASP A 190 15.34 -15.60 1.04
CA ASP A 190 15.32 -16.73 1.94
C ASP A 190 15.11 -16.27 3.37
N SER A 191 14.37 -17.06 4.13
CA SER A 191 14.43 -16.94 5.57
C SER A 191 15.84 -17.32 5.98
N ALA A 192 16.59 -16.38 6.55
CA ALA A 192 17.88 -16.66 7.17
C ALA A 192 17.68 -17.65 8.33
N ALA A 193 17.56 -18.92 7.97
CA ALA A 193 17.68 -20.06 8.84
C ALA A 193 19.00 -20.71 8.46
N GLY A 194 20.06 -20.40 9.22
CA GLY A 194 21.32 -21.13 9.12
C GLY A 194 22.56 -20.25 9.19
N ARG A 195 22.90 -19.77 10.40
CA ARG A 195 24.10 -20.18 11.17
C ARG A 195 24.22 -19.36 12.43
#